data_AF-A0A0D0D5C1-F1
#
_entry.id   AF-A0A0D0D5C1-F1
#
_cell.length_a   1.000
_cell.length_b   1.000
_cell.length_c   1.000
_cell.angle_alpha   90.00
_cell.angle_beta   90.00
_cell.angle_gamma   90.00
#
_symmetry.space_group_name_H-M   'P 1'
#
loop_
_entity.id
_entity.type
_entity.pdbx_description
1 polymer ?
#
loop_
_entity_poly.entity_id
_entity_poly.type
_entity_poly.pdbx_seq_one_letter_code
_entity_poly.pdbx_strand_id
1 'polypeptide(L)'
;NILLDVECGTAAVNYFSKLKRITSNMFPHLVLDQYRELLWVARIWRVLKLFKCNGFGHDLRAVEPGELVLFCPVCPQKRVNLDP
;
A
#
# COMPACT_ATOMS: atom_id res chain seq x y z
N ASN A 1 -1.63 -4.45 -9.55
CA ASN A 1 -3.07 -4.21 -9.31
C ASN A 1 -3.66 -5.02 -8.16
N ILE A 2 -3.01 -6.08 -7.65
CA ILE A 2 -3.57 -6.96 -6.61
C ILE A 2 -3.51 -6.36 -5.18
N LEU A 3 -2.50 -5.55 -4.87
CA LEU A 3 -2.24 -5.13 -3.48
C LEU A 3 -3.20 -4.07 -2.90
N LEU A 4 -3.94 -3.31 -3.71
CA LEU A 4 -4.95 -2.36 -3.19
C LEU A 4 -6.20 -3.10 -2.68
N ASP A 5 -6.46 -4.27 -3.26
CA ASP A 5 -7.61 -5.10 -2.93
C ASP A 5 -7.49 -5.67 -1.51
N VAL A 6 -6.28 -6.02 -1.09
CA VAL A 6 -6.01 -6.67 0.21
C VAL A 6 -6.20 -5.72 1.40
N GLU A 7 -5.91 -4.42 1.27
CA GLU A 7 -6.04 -3.48 2.40
C GLU A 7 -7.45 -2.88 2.55
N CYS A 8 -8.29 -2.89 1.51
CA CYS A 8 -9.60 -2.23 1.51
C CYS A 8 -10.77 -3.18 1.19
N GLY A 9 -10.51 -4.43 0.80
CA GLY A 9 -11.52 -5.39 0.36
C GLY A 9 -12.31 -4.93 -0.89
N THR A 10 -11.87 -3.84 -1.51
CA THR A 10 -12.53 -3.17 -2.62
C THR A 10 -11.50 -2.95 -3.70
N ALA A 11 -11.79 -3.47 -4.90
CA ALA A 11 -10.90 -3.29 -6.04
C ALA A 11 -10.62 -1.80 -6.26
N ALA A 12 -9.35 -1.46 -6.51
CA ALA A 12 -8.90 -0.08 -6.71
C ALA A 12 -9.75 0.70 -7.73
N VAL A 13 -10.21 0.00 -8.77
CA VAL A 13 -11.09 0.54 -9.81
C VAL A 13 -12.47 0.96 -9.28
N ASN A 14 -13.01 0.26 -8.29
CA ASN A 14 -14.29 0.58 -7.66
C ASN A 14 -14.16 1.82 -6.77
N TYR A 15 -13.06 1.89 -6.00
CA TYR A 15 -12.74 3.07 -5.21
C TYR A 15 -12.56 4.30 -6.10
N PHE A 16 -11.77 4.19 -7.18
CA PHE A 16 -11.58 5.29 -8.12
C PHE A 16 -12.87 5.71 -8.83
N SER A 17 -13.72 4.74 -9.21
CA SER A 17 -15.03 5.03 -9.80
C SER A 17 -15.93 5.81 -8.85
N LYS A 18 -15.88 5.49 -7.55
CA LYS A 18 -16.59 6.26 -6.51
C LYS A 18 -16.03 7.68 -6.39
N LEU A 19 -14.72 7.85 -6.38
CA LEU A 19 -14.09 9.18 -6.37
C LEU A 19 -14.56 10.04 -7.54
N LYS A 20 -14.57 9.52 -8.78
CA LYS A 20 -15.06 10.25 -9.95
C LYS A 20 -16.50 10.74 -9.79
N ARG A 21 -17.39 9.91 -9.25
CA ARG A 21 -18.79 10.27 -9.00
C ARG A 21 -18.94 11.35 -7.93
N ILE A 22 -18.09 11.33 -6.90
CA ILE A 22 -18.08 12.37 -5.86
C ILE A 22 -17.56 13.69 -6.44
N THR A 23 -16.54 13.66 -7.29
CA THR A 23 -15.97 14.85 -7.92
C THR A 23 -16.95 15.52 -8.89
N SER A 24 -17.68 14.74 -9.70
CA SER A 24 -18.75 15.23 -10.56
C SER A 24 -19.88 14.22 -10.61
N ASN A 25 -20.97 14.53 -9.91
CA ASN A 25 -22.14 13.66 -9.88
C ASN A 25 -22.93 13.72 -11.19
N MET A 26 -23.01 14.90 -11.82
CA MET A 26 -23.77 15.10 -13.06
C MET A 26 -23.04 14.52 -14.27
N PHE A 27 -21.70 14.67 -14.34
CA PHE A 27 -20.90 14.26 -15.49
C PHE A 27 -19.61 13.56 -15.07
N PRO A 28 -19.68 12.36 -14.47
CA PRO A 28 -18.50 11.64 -13.98
C PRO A 28 -17.54 11.19 -15.09
N HIS A 29 -18.01 11.13 -16.35
CA HIS A 29 -17.19 10.79 -17.51
C HIS A 29 -16.31 11.95 -18.00
N LEU A 30 -16.61 13.19 -17.57
CA LEU A 30 -15.79 14.37 -17.88
C LEU A 30 -14.67 14.59 -16.85
N VAL A 31 -14.67 13.83 -15.75
CA VAL A 31 -13.58 13.86 -14.77
C VAL A 31 -12.34 13.22 -15.40
N LEU A 32 -11.22 13.92 -15.34
CA LEU A 32 -9.93 13.44 -15.86
C LEU A 32 -9.58 12.07 -15.24
N ASP A 33 -9.15 11.13 -16.07
CA ASP A 33 -8.72 9.82 -15.60
C ASP A 33 -7.34 9.92 -14.94
N GLN A 34 -7.34 10.07 -13.62
CA GLN A 34 -6.15 10.09 -12.76
C GLN A 34 -5.91 8.75 -12.03
N TYR A 35 -6.40 7.64 -12.60
CA TYR A 35 -6.28 6.33 -11.94
C TYR A 35 -4.81 5.93 -11.77
N ARG A 36 -3.96 6.27 -12.74
CA ARG A 36 -2.52 5.95 -12.68
C ARG A 36 -1.84 6.68 -11.51
N GLU A 37 -2.19 7.93 -11.30
CA GLU A 37 -1.68 8.81 -10.25
C GLU A 37 -2.13 8.29 -8.89
N LEU A 38 -3.39 7.87 -8.76
CA LEU A 38 -3.89 7.18 -7.57
C LEU A 38 -3.04 5.94 -7.25
N LEU A 39 -2.78 5.08 -8.25
CA LEU A 39 -1.93 3.90 -8.06
C LEU A 39 -0.50 4.27 -7.69
N TRP A 40 0.01 5.38 -8.21
CA TRP A 40 1.36 5.86 -7.93
C TRP A 40 1.50 6.34 -6.49
N VAL A 41 0.56 7.19 -6.03
CA VAL A 41 0.48 7.65 -4.63
C VAL A 41 0.29 6.47 -3.69
N ALA A 42 -0.53 5.49 -4.04
CA ALA A 42 -0.71 4.28 -3.23
C ALA A 42 0.58 3.47 -3.07
N ARG A 43 1.44 3.40 -4.10
CA ARG A 43 2.74 2.73 -4.00
C ARG A 43 3.69 3.50 -3.09
N ILE A 44 3.76 4.82 -3.24
CA ILE A 44 4.57 5.69 -2.37
C ILE A 44 4.12 5.53 -0.92
N TRP A 45 2.81 5.57 -0.68
CA TRP A 45 2.24 5.38 0.65
C TRP A 45 2.67 4.06 1.29
N ARG A 46 2.66 2.95 0.55
CA ARG A 46 3.13 1.66 1.06
C ARG A 46 4.60 1.69 1.45
N VAL A 47 5.44 2.29 0.60
CA VAL A 47 6.87 2.43 0.87
C VAL A 47 7.08 3.28 2.13
N LEU A 48 6.38 4.41 2.26
CA LEU A 48 6.42 5.24 3.47
C LEU A 48 5.96 4.49 4.71
N LYS A 49 4.92 3.65 4.61
CA LYS A 49 4.50 2.79 5.73
C LYS A 49 5.59 1.78 6.09
N LEU A 50 6.25 1.16 5.12
CA LEU A 50 7.37 0.23 5.38
C LEU A 50 8.52 0.92 6.09
N PHE A 51 8.92 2.12 5.63
CA PHE A 51 9.94 2.93 6.30
C PHE A 51 9.53 3.25 7.75
N LYS A 52 8.30 3.73 7.95
CA LYS A 52 7.76 4.04 9.29
C LYS A 52 7.74 2.82 10.21
N CYS A 53 7.27 1.68 9.73
CA CYS A 53 7.16 0.45 10.52
C CYS A 53 8.52 -0.14 10.92
N ASN A 54 9.56 0.09 10.12
CA ASN A 54 10.92 -0.41 10.39
C ASN A 54 11.83 0.66 11.04
N GLY A 55 11.30 1.82 11.41
CA GLY A 55 12.06 2.87 12.11
C GLY A 55 12.96 3.75 11.23
N PHE A 56 12.84 3.66 9.91
CA PHE A 56 13.66 4.40 8.93
C PHE A 56 13.07 5.78 8.57
N GLY A 57 12.45 6.47 9.54
CA GLY A 57 11.84 7.79 9.30
C GLY A 57 12.80 8.97 9.39
N HIS A 58 13.94 8.79 10.06
CA HIS A 58 14.90 9.85 10.40
C HIS A 58 16.33 9.57 9.93
N ASP A 59 16.58 8.37 9.41
CA ASP A 59 17.90 7.96 8.96
C ASP A 59 18.04 8.31 7.47
N LEU A 60 19.08 9.08 7.12
CA LEU A 60 19.39 9.46 5.75
C LEU A 60 20.21 8.40 5.02
N ARG A 61 20.59 7.31 5.72
CA ARG A 61 21.29 6.19 5.09
C ARG A 61 20.39 5.48 4.09
N ALA A 62 21.02 4.90 3.07
CA ALA A 62 20.34 4.00 2.17
C ALA A 62 19.86 2.76 2.94
N VAL A 63 18.66 2.28 2.62
CA VAL A 63 18.15 1.01 3.14
C VAL A 63 18.90 -0.14 2.49
N GLU A 64 19.49 -0.98 3.32
CA GLU A 64 20.17 -2.19 2.87
C GLU A 64 19.17 -3.33 2.61
N PRO A 65 19.53 -4.30 1.74
CA PRO A 65 18.69 -5.46 1.49
C PRO A 65 18.34 -6.18 2.79
N GLY A 66 17.04 -6.40 3.03
CA GLY A 66 16.55 -7.07 4.24
C GLY A 66 16.10 -6.13 5.36
N GLU A 67 16.35 -4.83 5.29
CA GLU A 67 15.99 -3.90 6.37
C GLU A 67 14.51 -3.45 6.37
N LEU A 68 13.79 -3.64 5.26
CA LEU A 68 12.35 -3.34 5.14
C LEU A 68 11.46 -4.60 5.07
N VAL A 69 11.99 -5.76 5.45
CA VAL A 69 11.21 -7.01 5.42
C VAL A 69 10.13 -6.99 6.50
N LEU A 70 8.95 -7.48 6.14
CA LEU A 70 7.88 -7.67 7.11
C LEU A 70 8.16 -8.94 7.92
N PHE A 71 7.95 -8.86 9.23
CA PHE A 71 7.95 -10.03 10.09
C PHE A 71 6.88 -11.02 9.63
N CYS A 72 7.29 -12.24 9.28
CA CYS A 72 6.35 -13.30 8.96
C CYS A 72 6.02 -14.09 10.24
N PRO A 73 4.78 -14.02 10.76
CA PRO A 73 4.40 -14.76 11.96
C PRO A 73 4.36 -16.28 11.74
N VAL A 74 4.21 -16.74 10.50
CA VAL A 74 4.07 -18.16 10.14
C VAL A 74 5.43 -18.85 9.93
N CYS A 75 6.51 -18.08 9.69
CA CYS A 75 7.84 -18.67 9.51
C CYS A 75 8.33 -19.31 10.83
N PRO A 76 8.92 -20.51 10.81
CA PRO A 76 9.47 -21.13 12.01
C PRO A 76 10.53 -20.22 12.63
N GLN A 77 10.26 -19.76 13.85
CA GLN A 77 11.16 -18.88 14.57
C GLN A 77 11.55 -19.57 15.86
N LYS A 78 12.83 -19.93 15.94
CA LYS A 78 13.40 -20.54 17.13
C LYS A 78 13.10 -19.65 18.33
N ARG A 79 12.39 -20.19 19.33
CA ARG A 79 11.94 -19.52 20.57
C ARG A 79 10.73 -18.57 20.45
N VAL A 80 10.12 -18.40 19.29
CA VAL A 80 8.90 -17.61 19.12
C VAL A 80 7.73 -18.51 18.71
N ASN A 81 7.97 -19.40 17.75
CA ASN A 81 7.00 -20.39 17.30
C ASN A 81 7.35 -21.76 17.88
N LEU A 82 6.35 -22.62 18.04
CA LEU A 82 6.57 -24.02 18.40
C LEU A 82 7.35 -24.70 17.28
N ASP A 83 8.31 -25.56 17.65
CA ASP A 83 8.94 -26.46 16.68
C ASP A 83 7.84 -27.37 16.09
N PRO A 84 7.89 -27.67 14.76
CA PRO A 84 6.84 -28.46 14.09
C PRO A 84 6.64 -29.85 14.69
#